data_AF-A0A7T7ALJ9-F1
#
_entry.id   AF-A0A7T7ALJ9-F1
#
_cell.length_a   1.000
_cell.length_b   1.000
_cell.length_c   1.000
_cell.angle_alpha   90.00
_cell.angle_beta   90.00
_cell.angle_gamma   90.00
#
_symmetry.space_group_name_H-M   'P 1'
#
loop_
_entity.id
_entity.type
_entity.pdbx_description
1 polymer ?
#
loop_
_entity_poly.entity_id
_entity_poly.type
_entity_poly.pdbx_seq_one_letter_code
_entity_poly.pdbx_strand_id
1 'polypeptide(L)'
;MLHKTGTRAVEAEGLTTQQWAVLGALSRSQVEQGMSVGDLARYLMVSRQNLSGLISRMERDGHVIGVASSQDRRSRLITMTPSGRELWLHQVTPKIHNYYEQVLHDFSTDDVTHALHYLLKLLENMKQLDEAVRAGNDEDD
;
A
#
# COMPACT_ATOMS: atom_id res chain seq x y z
N MET A 1 -15.92 1.43 -2.27
CA MET A 1 -16.85 0.86 -1.27
C MET A 1 -16.08 0.01 -0.24
N LEU A 2 -15.36 -1.05 -0.64
CA LEU A 2 -14.54 -1.87 0.29
C LEU A 2 -13.41 -1.13 1.03
N HIS A 3 -12.70 -0.20 0.36
CA HIS A 3 -11.56 0.49 0.98
C HIS A 3 -11.93 1.43 2.14
N LYS A 4 -13.17 1.97 2.18
CA LYS A 4 -13.64 2.82 3.28
C LYS A 4 -14.11 2.01 4.48
N THR A 5 -14.76 0.87 4.27
CA THR A 5 -15.27 0.04 5.38
C THR A 5 -14.19 -0.84 5.99
N GLY A 6 -13.30 -1.41 5.16
CA GLY A 6 -12.22 -2.28 5.63
C GLY A 6 -11.14 -1.56 6.42
N THR A 7 -11.01 -0.24 6.27
CA THR A 7 -10.02 0.55 7.02
C THR A 7 -10.54 1.10 8.34
N ARG A 8 -11.86 1.04 8.60
CA ARG A 8 -12.43 1.33 9.93
C ARG A 8 -11.84 0.42 11.02
N ALA A 9 -11.42 -0.80 10.65
CA ALA A 9 -10.77 -1.74 11.55
C ALA A 9 -9.39 -1.24 12.06
N VAL A 10 -8.74 -0.36 11.28
CA VAL A 10 -7.41 0.20 11.62
C VAL A 10 -7.46 1.70 11.96
N GLU A 11 -8.58 2.38 11.69
CA GLU A 11 -8.82 3.78 12.10
C GLU A 11 -8.73 3.96 13.62
N ALA A 12 -9.10 2.93 14.40
CA ALA A 12 -8.97 2.93 15.86
C ALA A 12 -7.52 3.10 16.34
N GLU A 13 -6.52 2.77 15.50
CA GLU A 13 -5.09 2.93 15.79
C GLU A 13 -4.55 4.29 15.31
N GLY A 14 -5.43 5.19 14.88
CA GLY A 14 -5.03 6.50 14.34
C GLY A 14 -4.48 6.44 12.92
N LEU A 15 -4.56 5.30 12.22
CA LEU A 15 -4.11 5.15 10.84
C LEU A 15 -5.25 5.37 9.85
N THR A 16 -5.01 6.27 8.90
CA THR A 16 -5.85 6.39 7.71
C THR A 16 -5.60 5.22 6.76
N THR A 17 -6.56 4.96 5.85
CA THR A 17 -6.43 3.95 4.78
C THR A 17 -5.12 4.05 4.00
N GLN A 18 -4.68 5.27 3.70
CA GLN A 18 -3.48 5.49 2.91
C GLN A 18 -2.20 5.24 3.73
N GLN A 19 -2.18 5.62 5.01
CA GLN A 19 -1.05 5.29 5.89
C GLN A 19 -0.92 3.79 6.08
N TRP A 20 -2.04 3.09 6.27
CA TRP A 20 -2.09 1.64 6.31
C TRP A 20 -1.51 1.00 5.03
N ALA A 21 -1.93 1.49 3.86
CA ALA A 21 -1.43 0.99 2.58
C ALA A 21 0.09 1.20 2.41
N VAL A 22 0.62 2.34 2.89
CA VAL A 22 2.07 2.59 2.89
C VAL A 22 2.81 1.60 3.81
N LEU A 23 2.34 1.39 5.04
CA LEU A 23 2.98 0.43 5.95
C LEU A 23 2.93 -1.00 5.39
N GLY A 24 1.79 -1.41 4.82
CA GLY A 24 1.65 -2.72 4.18
C GLY A 24 2.54 -2.88 2.93
N ALA A 25 2.74 -1.82 2.16
CA ALA A 25 3.68 -1.85 1.04
C ALA A 25 5.13 -2.05 1.51
N LEU A 26 5.51 -1.39 2.62
CA LEU A 26 6.86 -1.42 3.20
C LEU A 26 7.11 -2.64 4.11
N SER A 27 6.07 -3.37 4.52
CA SER A 27 6.20 -4.56 5.37
C SER A 27 6.69 -5.80 4.62
N ARG A 28 6.69 -5.76 3.28
CA ARG A 28 7.10 -6.89 2.44
C ARG A 28 8.61 -7.12 2.54
N SER A 29 9.02 -8.38 2.66
CA SER A 29 10.43 -8.75 2.86
C SER A 29 11.35 -8.30 1.71
N GLN A 30 10.84 -8.23 0.48
CA GLN A 30 11.62 -7.81 -0.69
C GLN A 30 12.05 -6.33 -0.66
N VAL A 31 11.44 -5.52 0.20
CA VAL A 31 11.69 -4.07 0.30
C VAL A 31 12.11 -3.66 1.70
N GLU A 32 12.77 -4.55 2.45
CA GLU A 32 13.26 -4.27 3.80
C GLU A 32 14.21 -3.05 3.85
N GLN A 33 14.99 -2.85 2.79
CA GLN A 33 15.86 -1.68 2.60
C GLN A 33 15.10 -0.39 2.21
N GLY A 34 13.78 -0.47 2.10
CA GLY A 34 12.90 0.61 1.72
C GLY A 34 12.59 0.67 0.22
N MET A 35 11.66 1.56 -0.13
CA MET A 35 11.24 1.82 -1.51
C MET A 35 11.50 3.29 -1.86
N SER A 36 11.87 3.57 -3.11
CA SER A 36 11.86 4.96 -3.59
C SER A 36 10.42 5.50 -3.57
N VAL A 37 10.26 6.83 -3.40
CA VAL A 37 8.93 7.46 -3.45
C VAL A 37 8.23 7.18 -4.79
N GLY A 38 8.99 7.11 -5.88
CA GLY A 38 8.45 6.79 -7.21
C GLY A 38 7.92 5.37 -7.30
N ASP A 39 8.68 4.39 -6.81
CA ASP A 39 8.26 2.99 -6.82
C ASP A 39 7.11 2.73 -5.87
N LEU A 40 7.09 3.40 -4.72
CA LEU A 40 5.98 3.31 -3.78
C LEU A 40 4.70 3.92 -4.37
N ALA A 41 4.80 5.04 -5.09
CA ALA A 41 3.66 5.65 -5.80
C ALA A 41 3.12 4.72 -6.89
N ARG A 42 4.02 4.12 -7.68
CA ARG A 42 3.66 3.13 -8.71
C ARG A 42 2.99 1.91 -8.11
N TYR A 43 3.55 1.37 -7.02
CA TYR A 43 3.01 0.20 -6.33
C TYR A 43 1.61 0.46 -5.76
N LEU A 44 1.40 1.63 -5.17
CA LEU A 44 0.12 2.03 -4.59
C LEU A 44 -0.88 2.61 -5.61
N MET A 45 -0.49 2.75 -6.87
CA MET A 45 -1.30 3.35 -7.94
C MET A 45 -1.83 4.76 -7.58
N VAL A 46 -0.96 5.59 -6.99
CA VAL A 46 -1.28 6.98 -6.62
C VAL A 46 -0.28 7.96 -7.23
N SER A 47 -0.64 9.25 -7.30
CA SER A 47 0.30 10.27 -7.76
C SER A 47 1.46 10.46 -6.77
N ARG A 48 2.65 10.76 -7.30
CA ARG A 48 3.84 11.04 -6.48
C ARG A 48 3.63 12.24 -5.54
N GLN A 49 2.86 13.23 -5.98
CA GLN A 49 2.55 14.42 -5.17
C GLN A 49 1.68 14.07 -3.96
N ASN A 50 0.64 13.25 -4.15
CA ASN A 50 -0.20 12.76 -3.05
C ASN A 50 0.65 11.98 -2.04
N LEU A 51 1.49 11.06 -2.54
CA LEU A 51 2.31 10.22 -1.69
C LEU A 51 3.36 11.01 -0.90
N SER A 52 3.98 12.04 -1.49
CA SER A 52 5.03 12.82 -0.82
C SER A 52 4.49 13.53 0.43
N GLY A 53 3.32 14.15 0.35
CA GLY A 53 2.69 14.80 1.50
C GLY A 53 2.26 13.81 2.59
N LEU A 54 1.84 12.60 2.19
CA LEU A 54 1.53 11.52 3.11
C LEU A 54 2.77 11.02 3.87
N ILE A 55 3.87 10.76 3.16
CA ILE A 55 5.14 10.33 3.74
C ILE A 55 5.61 11.37 4.76
N SER A 56 5.62 12.66 4.43
CA SER A 56 6.06 13.69 5.37
C SER A 56 5.27 13.71 6.68
N ARG A 57 3.96 13.42 6.64
CA ARG A 57 3.16 13.26 7.86
C ARG A 57 3.56 12.01 8.64
N MET A 58 3.73 10.87 7.96
CA MET A 58 4.15 9.62 8.60
C MET A 58 5.56 9.69 9.18
N GLU A 59 6.46 10.48 8.59
CA GLU A 59 7.80 10.76 9.13
C GLU A 59 7.71 11.57 10.43
N ARG A 60 6.88 12.63 10.43
CA ARG A 60 6.62 13.44 11.63
C ARG A 60 5.98 12.61 12.75
N ASP A 61 5.07 11.72 12.40
CA ASP A 61 4.40 10.82 13.34
C ASP A 61 5.30 9.62 13.76
N GLY A 62 6.51 9.53 13.17
CA GLY A 62 7.55 8.60 13.57
C GLY A 62 7.38 7.18 13.06
N HIS A 63 6.49 6.92 12.10
CA HIS A 63 6.22 5.56 11.58
C HIS A 63 7.12 5.15 10.42
N VAL A 64 7.59 6.12 9.65
CA VAL A 64 8.50 5.88 8.52
C VAL A 64 9.67 6.84 8.56
N ILE A 65 10.72 6.50 7.84
CA ILE A 65 11.91 7.34 7.67
C ILE A 65 12.41 7.23 6.25
N GLY A 66 12.76 8.37 5.65
CA GLY A 66 13.44 8.42 4.36
C GLY A 66 14.95 8.56 4.51
N VAL A 67 15.69 7.55 4.06
CA VAL A 67 17.16 7.51 4.04
C VAL A 67 17.66 7.84 2.63
N ALA A 68 18.81 8.51 2.51
CA ALA A 68 19.41 8.76 1.19
C ALA A 68 19.75 7.43 0.49
N SER A 69 19.39 7.30 -0.78
CA SER A 69 19.77 6.12 -1.56
C SER A 69 21.27 6.10 -1.82
N SER A 70 21.87 4.90 -1.73
CA SER A 70 23.27 4.68 -2.08
C SER A 70 23.53 4.77 -3.58
N GLN A 71 22.51 4.53 -4.42
CA GLN A 71 22.62 4.57 -5.89
C GLN A 71 22.42 5.97 -6.45
N ASP A 72 21.53 6.77 -5.84
CA ASP A 72 21.29 8.16 -6.22
C ASP A 72 21.00 9.01 -4.98
N ARG A 73 21.95 9.86 -4.59
CA ARG A 73 21.84 10.77 -3.44
C ARG A 73 20.69 11.77 -3.54
N ARG A 74 20.13 12.00 -4.74
CA ARG A 74 18.94 12.84 -4.95
C ARG A 74 17.64 12.09 -4.65
N SER A 75 17.70 10.76 -4.56
CA SER A 75 16.56 9.91 -4.24
C SER A 75 16.57 9.48 -2.76
N ARG A 76 15.37 9.33 -2.19
CA ARG A 76 15.16 8.86 -0.82
C ARG A 76 14.50 7.48 -0.87
N LEU A 77 15.02 6.54 -0.08
CA LEU A 77 14.40 5.26 0.21
C LEU A 77 13.60 5.38 1.50
N ILE A 78 12.30 5.12 1.41
CA ILE A 78 11.37 5.16 2.53
C ILE A 78 11.29 3.77 3.14
N THR A 79 11.52 3.67 4.44
CA THR A 79 11.38 2.43 5.22
C THR A 79 10.61 2.68 6.51
N MET A 80 10.10 1.63 7.15
CA MET A 80 9.47 1.76 8.47
C MET A 80 10.53 2.00 9.54
N THR A 81 10.20 2.86 10.51
CA THR A 81 10.98 2.96 11.74
C THR A 81 10.75 1.71 12.61
N PRO A 82 11.55 1.49 13.67
CA PRO A 82 11.26 0.46 14.66
C PRO A 82 9.84 0.58 15.24
N SER A 83 9.39 1.79 15.60
CA SER A 83 8.04 1.98 16.15
C SER A 83 6.95 1.77 15.09
N GLY A 84 7.18 2.16 13.83
CA GLY A 84 6.26 1.88 12.73
C GLY A 84 6.10 0.39 12.47
N ARG A 85 7.20 -0.37 12.59
CA ARG A 85 7.18 -1.83 12.49
C ARG A 85 6.46 -2.48 13.67
N GLU A 86 6.67 -1.98 14.88
CA GLU A 86 5.97 -2.46 16.08
C GLU A 86 4.45 -2.21 15.98
N LEU A 87 4.05 -0.99 15.58
CA LEU A 87 2.67 -0.64 15.28
C LEU A 87 2.07 -1.61 14.25
N TRP A 88 2.78 -1.83 13.13
CA TRP A 88 2.31 -2.71 12.06
C TRP A 88 2.08 -4.16 12.53
N LEU A 89 3.04 -4.73 13.25
CA LEU A 89 3.00 -6.13 13.66
C LEU A 89 2.03 -6.40 14.80
N HIS A 90 1.96 -5.51 15.79
CA HIS A 90 1.25 -5.79 17.04
C HIS A 90 -0.12 -5.13 17.15
N GLN A 91 -0.34 -4.03 16.44
CA GLN A 91 -1.60 -3.28 16.54
C GLN A 91 -2.43 -3.41 15.27
N VAL A 92 -1.79 -3.31 14.10
CA VAL A 92 -2.50 -3.24 12.81
C VAL A 92 -2.83 -4.63 12.25
N THR A 93 -1.81 -5.48 12.10
CA THR A 93 -1.96 -6.80 11.43
C THR A 93 -2.96 -7.72 12.14
N PRO A 94 -2.97 -7.85 13.48
CA PRO A 94 -3.94 -8.71 14.16
C PRO A 94 -5.39 -8.24 13.98
N LYS A 95 -5.61 -6.92 14.01
CA LYS A 95 -6.96 -6.32 13.87
C LYS A 95 -7.51 -6.49 12.48
N ILE A 96 -6.69 -6.26 11.45
CA ILE A 96 -7.14 -6.43 10.07
C ILE A 96 -7.40 -7.90 9.72
N HIS A 97 -6.60 -8.83 10.25
CA HIS A 97 -6.85 -10.26 10.09
C HIS A 97 -8.16 -10.68 10.73
N ASN A 98 -8.40 -10.32 11.99
CA ASN A 98 -9.65 -10.63 12.68
C ASN A 98 -10.87 -10.01 11.96
N TYR A 99 -10.75 -8.77 11.48
CA TYR A 99 -11.81 -8.14 10.70
C TYR A 99 -12.14 -8.95 9.43
N TYR A 100 -11.13 -9.34 8.64
CA TYR A 100 -11.39 -10.11 7.42
C TYR A 100 -11.83 -11.55 7.69
N GLU A 101 -11.40 -12.16 8.79
CA GLU A 101 -11.92 -13.45 9.24
C GLU A 101 -13.44 -13.38 9.48
N GLN A 102 -13.91 -12.32 10.14
CA GLN A 102 -15.36 -12.10 10.34
C GLN A 102 -16.09 -11.78 9.03
N VAL A 103 -15.49 -10.98 8.14
CA VAL A 103 -16.09 -10.66 6.83
C VAL A 103 -16.23 -11.91 5.95
N LEU A 104 -15.30 -12.85 6.07
CA LEU A 104 -15.27 -14.07 5.27
C LEU A 104 -15.94 -15.27 5.97
N HIS A 105 -16.53 -15.09 7.15
CA HIS A 105 -17.12 -16.18 7.96
C HIS A 105 -18.09 -17.07 7.16
N ASP A 106 -18.92 -16.48 6.31
CA ASP A 106 -19.94 -17.21 5.52
C ASP A 106 -19.43 -17.67 4.13
N PHE A 107 -18.17 -17.42 3.79
CA PHE A 107 -17.59 -17.82 2.52
C PHE A 107 -17.01 -19.24 2.61
N SER A 108 -17.33 -20.07 1.62
CA SER A 108 -16.58 -21.31 1.43
C SER A 108 -15.18 -21.04 0.86
N THR A 109 -14.27 -22.01 0.97
CA THR A 109 -12.96 -21.96 0.33
C THR A 109 -13.07 -21.75 -1.19
N ASP A 110 -14.08 -22.33 -1.82
CA ASP A 110 -14.33 -22.17 -3.25
C ASP A 110 -14.79 -20.74 -3.56
N ASP A 111 -15.65 -20.13 -2.74
CA ASP A 111 -16.09 -18.74 -2.94
C ASP A 111 -14.90 -17.78 -2.89
N VAL A 112 -14.02 -17.95 -1.90
CA VAL A 112 -12.79 -17.14 -1.76
C VAL A 112 -11.88 -17.33 -2.98
N THR A 113 -11.74 -18.57 -3.45
CA THR A 113 -10.89 -18.90 -4.60
C THR A 113 -11.41 -18.27 -5.89
N HIS A 114 -12.71 -18.37 -6.16
CA HIS A 114 -13.33 -17.75 -7.34
C HIS A 114 -13.29 -16.23 -7.26
N ALA A 115 -13.60 -15.63 -6.10
CA ALA A 115 -13.51 -14.20 -5.90
C ALA A 115 -12.09 -13.67 -6.16
N LEU A 116 -11.07 -14.33 -5.60
CA LEU A 116 -9.68 -13.98 -5.83
C LEU A 116 -9.31 -14.09 -7.32
N HIS A 117 -9.70 -15.18 -7.99
CA HIS A 117 -9.45 -15.38 -9.42
C HIS A 117 -10.02 -14.22 -10.27
N TYR A 118 -11.27 -13.83 -10.05
CA TYR A 118 -11.90 -12.77 -10.82
C TYR A 118 -11.36 -11.38 -10.49
N LEU A 119 -11.03 -11.11 -9.23
CA LEU A 119 -10.40 -9.84 -8.84
C LEU A 119 -9.02 -9.68 -9.48
N LEU A 120 -8.21 -10.74 -9.52
CA LEU A 120 -6.90 -10.70 -10.19
C LEU A 120 -7.05 -10.49 -11.70
N LYS A 121 -8.02 -11.14 -12.35
CA LYS A 121 -8.30 -10.95 -13.78
C LYS A 121 -8.75 -9.52 -14.09
N LEU A 122 -9.61 -8.93 -13.25
CA LEU A 122 -10.02 -7.54 -13.39
C LEU A 122 -8.84 -6.57 -13.22
N LEU A 123 -7.99 -6.82 -12.21
CA LEU A 123 -6.79 -5.99 -11.98
C LEU A 123 -5.83 -6.02 -13.18
N GLU A 124 -5.63 -7.18 -13.79
CA GLU A 124 -4.79 -7.32 -14.98
C GLU A 124 -5.37 -6.55 -16.18
N ASN A 125 -6.67 -6.68 -16.43
CA ASN A 125 -7.33 -5.93 -17.49
C ASN A 125 -7.23 -4.41 -17.29
N MET A 126 -7.35 -3.93 -16.04
CA MET A 126 -7.20 -2.51 -15.73
C MET A 126 -5.78 -2.00 -16.00
N LYS A 127 -4.75 -2.76 -15.64
CA LYS A 127 -3.35 -2.40 -15.92
C LYS A 127 -3.07 -2.28 -17.41
N GLN A 128 -3.56 -3.24 -18.20
CA GLN A 128 -3.40 -3.22 -19.65
C GLN A 128 -4.06 -1.98 -20.28
N LEU A 129 -5.23 -1.59 -19.77
CA LEU A 129 -5.91 -0.38 -20.23
C LEU A 129 -5.13 0.89 -19.87
N ASP A 130 -4.63 1.00 -18.64
CA ASP A 130 -3.82 2.14 -18.20
C ASP A 130 -2.52 2.28 -19.01
N GLU A 131 -1.89 1.16 -19.35
CA GLU A 131 -0.70 1.12 -20.21
C GLU A 131 -1.01 1.56 -21.64
N ALA A 132 -2.12 1.07 -22.22
CA ALA A 132 -2.56 1.48 -23.55
C ALA A 132 -2.89 2.98 -23.63
N VAL A 133 -3.54 3.54 -22.60
CA VAL A 133 -3.84 4.98 -22.53
C VAL A 133 -2.57 5.82 -22.42
N ARG A 134 -1.55 5.34 -21.67
CA ARG A 134 -0.26 6.05 -21.59
C ARG A 134 0.50 6.02 -22.92
N ALA A 135 0.57 4.85 -23.57
CA ALA A 135 1.24 4.70 -24.85
C ALA A 135 0.60 5.57 -25.96
N GLY A 136 -0.74 5.65 -25.99
CA GLY A 136 -1.44 6.50 -26.97
C GLY A 136 -1.25 8.01 -26.74
N ASN A 137 -1.05 8.45 -25.50
CA ASN A 137 -0.79 9.87 -25.20
C ASN A 137 0.67 10.28 -25.50
N ASP A 138 1.61 9.34 -25.52
CA ASP A 138 3.02 9.59 -25.86
C ASP A 138 3.26 9.60 -27.39
N GLU A 139 2.30 9.13 -28.21
CA GLU A 139 2.38 9.13 -29.69
C GLU A 139 1.77 10.39 -30.34
N ASP A 140 0.97 11.16 -29.59
CA ASP A 140 0.28 12.38 -30.06
C ASP A 140 1.04 13.70 -29.71
N ASP A 141 2.20 13.62 -29.04
CA ASP A 141 3.10 14.74 -28.66
C ASP A 141 4.42 14.72 -29.47
#